data_AF-A0A3D3IZD9-F1
#
_entry.id   AF-A0A3D3IZD9-F1
#
_cell.length_a   1.000
_cell.length_b   1.000
_cell.length_c   1.000
_cell.angle_alpha   90.00
_cell.angle_beta   90.00
_cell.angle_gamma   90.00
#
_symmetry.space_group_name_H-M   'P 1'
#
loop_
_entity.id
_entity.type
_entity.pdbx_description
1 polymer ?
#
loop_
_entity_poly.entity_id
_entity_poly.type
_entity_poly.pdbx_seq_one_letter_code
_entity_poly.pdbx_strand_id
1 'polypeptide(L)'
;MTREEIMDKVNEIFRDVFDDDSLVITDSTNSDDIEDWDSLEHISLIISMEKEFGLKFDIKEVNKLENVGQMVDMIKEKLEEKSK
;
A
#
# COMPACT_ATOMS: atom_id res chain seq x y z
N MET A 1 -4.21 -11.74 -9.20
CA MET A 1 -4.80 -10.39 -9.27
C MET A 1 -3.98 -9.57 -10.24
N THR A 2 -4.62 -8.70 -11.01
CA THR A 2 -3.95 -7.72 -11.86
C THR A 2 -3.43 -6.55 -11.04
N ARG A 3 -2.51 -5.77 -11.61
CA ARG A 3 -1.94 -4.58 -10.95
C ARG A 3 -3.01 -3.52 -10.66
N GLU A 4 -3.97 -3.37 -11.56
CA GLU A 4 -5.09 -2.44 -11.45
C GLU A 4 -5.98 -2.80 -10.26
N GLU A 5 -6.37 -4.08 -10.12
CA GLU A 5 -7.13 -4.56 -8.95
C GLU A 5 -6.38 -4.36 -7.62
N ILE A 6 -5.05 -4.48 -7.63
CA ILE A 6 -4.23 -4.21 -6.43
C ILE A 6 -4.23 -2.71 -6.14
N MET A 7 -4.03 -1.86 -7.15
CA MET A 7 -4.05 -0.40 -6.99
C MET A 7 -5.40 0.08 -6.45
N ASP A 8 -6.51 -0.43 -6.95
CA ASP A 8 -7.86 -0.07 -6.47
C ASP A 8 -8.01 -0.37 -4.98
N LYS A 9 -7.60 -1.57 -4.55
CA LYS A 9 -7.63 -1.95 -3.13
C LYS A 9 -6.67 -1.14 -2.28
N VAL A 10 -5.47 -0.87 -2.78
CA VAL A 10 -4.52 0.00 -2.06
C VAL A 10 -5.12 1.40 -1.91
N ASN A 11 -5.76 1.94 -2.94
CA ASN A 11 -6.44 3.22 -2.85
C ASN A 11 -7.56 3.22 -1.80
N GLU A 12 -8.38 2.16 -1.71
CA GLU A 12 -9.37 2.00 -0.64
C GLU A 12 -8.72 2.00 0.75
N ILE A 13 -7.62 1.24 0.94
CA ILE A 13 -6.89 1.21 2.22
C ILE A 13 -6.35 2.59 2.59
N PHE A 14 -5.83 3.34 1.61
CA PHE A 14 -5.37 4.71 1.82
C PHE A 14 -6.53 5.58 2.31
N ARG A 15 -7.69 5.53 1.66
CA ARG A 15 -8.89 6.29 2.08
C ARG A 15 -9.30 5.95 3.51
N ASP A 16 -9.31 4.66 3.85
CA ASP A 16 -9.66 4.18 5.20
C ASP A 16 -8.66 4.63 6.27
N VAL A 17 -7.36 4.64 5.96
CA VAL A 17 -6.31 5.02 6.92
C VAL A 17 -6.25 6.53 7.11
N PHE A 18 -6.43 7.30 6.03
CA PHE A 18 -6.39 8.77 6.05
C PHE A 18 -7.76 9.41 6.33
N ASP A 19 -8.82 8.61 6.47
CA ASP A 19 -10.22 9.09 6.62
C ASP A 19 -10.60 10.10 5.53
N ASP A 20 -10.13 9.87 4.29
CA ASP A 20 -10.34 10.74 3.13
C ASP A 20 -10.81 9.95 1.91
N ASP A 21 -12.12 9.86 1.72
CA ASP A 21 -12.76 9.22 0.57
C ASP A 21 -12.43 9.87 -0.78
N SER A 22 -11.97 11.13 -0.78
CA SER A 22 -11.62 11.87 -1.98
C SER A 22 -10.18 11.64 -2.44
N LEU A 23 -9.37 10.97 -1.60
CA LEU A 23 -8.00 10.63 -1.90
C LEU A 23 -7.92 9.73 -3.14
N VAL A 24 -7.03 10.11 -4.06
CA VAL A 24 -6.73 9.35 -5.27
C VAL A 24 -5.22 9.21 -5.35
N ILE A 25 -4.74 8.02 -5.05
CA ILE A 25 -3.33 7.70 -5.16
C ILE A 25 -2.96 7.28 -6.58
N THR A 26 -1.70 7.47 -6.91
CA THR A 26 -1.09 7.10 -8.19
C THR A 26 0.23 6.39 -7.93
N ASP A 27 0.82 5.80 -8.97
CA ASP A 27 2.13 5.14 -8.85
C ASP A 27 3.24 6.05 -8.29
N SER A 28 3.17 7.35 -8.56
CA SER A 28 4.13 8.34 -8.08
C SER A 28 3.83 8.88 -6.68
N THR A 29 2.64 8.62 -6.14
CA THR A 29 2.22 9.12 -4.84
C THR A 29 3.15 8.58 -3.75
N ASN A 30 3.66 9.48 -2.91
CA ASN A 30 4.56 9.18 -1.81
C ASN A 30 4.18 9.97 -0.55
N SER A 31 4.91 9.78 0.54
CA SER A 31 4.62 10.44 1.83
C SER A 31 4.73 11.97 1.78
N ASP A 32 5.49 12.54 0.84
CA ASP A 32 5.59 13.99 0.69
C ASP A 32 4.35 14.59 -0.01
N ASP A 33 3.55 13.76 -0.70
CA ASP A 33 2.32 14.20 -1.38
C ASP A 33 1.10 14.23 -0.46
N ILE A 34 1.16 13.53 0.69
CA ILE A 34 0.05 13.39 1.65
C ILE A 34 0.53 13.94 2.99
N GLU A 35 0.01 15.11 3.38
CA GLU A 35 0.44 15.81 4.61
C GLU A 35 0.22 14.97 5.88
N ASP A 36 -0.87 14.20 5.92
CA ASP A 36 -1.22 13.32 7.05
C ASP A 36 -0.45 11.99 7.04
N TRP A 37 0.42 11.74 6.06
CA TRP A 37 1.20 10.50 5.96
C TRP A 37 2.42 10.53 6.87
N ASP A 38 2.19 10.19 8.14
CA ASP A 38 3.25 10.02 9.14
C ASP A 38 3.68 8.55 9.36
N SER A 39 4.55 8.32 10.34
CA SER A 39 5.04 6.97 10.67
C SER A 39 3.95 6.02 11.19
N LEU A 40 2.93 6.53 11.89
CA LEU A 40 1.80 5.77 12.40
C LEU A 40 0.88 5.35 11.25
N GLU A 41 0.56 6.25 10.33
CA GLU A 41 -0.22 5.94 9.13
C GLU A 41 0.54 4.97 8.24
N HIS A 42 1.87 5.13 8.10
CA HIS A 42 2.70 4.15 7.41
C HIS A 42 2.58 2.74 8.02
N ILE A 43 2.61 2.61 9.35
CA ILE A 43 2.41 1.32 10.03
C ILE A 43 0.97 0.80 9.82
N SER A 44 -0.03 1.68 9.92
CA SER A 44 -1.44 1.33 9.72
C SER A 44 -1.71 0.80 8.31
N LEU A 45 -1.17 1.47 7.28
CA LEU A 45 -1.21 1.04 5.89
C LEU A 45 -0.65 -0.38 5.74
N ILE A 46 0.54 -0.65 6.28
CA ILE A 46 1.15 -1.98 6.23
C ILE A 46 0.21 -3.03 6.83
N ILE A 47 -0.30 -2.79 8.04
CA ILE A 47 -1.18 -3.74 8.74
C ILE A 47 -2.48 -3.97 7.96
N SER A 48 -3.07 -2.92 7.40
CA SER A 48 -4.30 -3.01 6.60
C SER A 48 -4.05 -3.80 5.32
N MET A 49 -2.93 -3.58 4.63
CA MET A 49 -2.54 -4.36 3.46
C MET A 49 -2.25 -5.83 3.79
N GLU A 50 -1.57 -6.12 4.90
CA GLU A 50 -1.34 -7.50 5.36
C GLU A 50 -2.66 -8.23 5.55
N LYS A 51 -3.65 -7.57 6.14
CA LYS A 51 -5.00 -8.14 6.36
C LYS A 51 -5.74 -8.32 5.04
N GLU A 52 -5.76 -7.30 4.19
CA GLU A 52 -6.54 -7.29 2.95
C GLU A 52 -6.03 -8.30 1.92
N PHE A 53 -4.70 -8.39 1.76
CA PHE A 53 -4.07 -9.33 0.83
C PHE A 53 -3.70 -10.67 1.49
N GLY A 54 -3.84 -10.78 2.82
CA GLY A 54 -3.41 -11.93 3.59
C GLY A 54 -1.90 -12.19 3.48
N LEU A 55 -1.11 -11.13 3.35
CA LEU A 55 0.34 -11.17 3.20
C LEU A 55 1.05 -10.81 4.50
N LYS A 56 2.37 -11.03 4.53
CA LYS A 56 3.24 -10.50 5.58
C LYS A 56 4.35 -9.67 4.94
N PHE A 57 4.54 -8.45 5.41
CA PHE A 57 5.58 -7.55 4.96
C PHE A 57 6.66 -7.42 6.03
N ASP A 58 7.92 -7.37 5.59
CA ASP A 58 8.99 -6.93 6.49
C ASP A 58 8.99 -5.40 6.52
N ILE A 59 8.90 -4.81 7.70
CA ILE A 59 8.96 -3.36 7.92
C ILE A 59 10.19 -2.75 7.21
N LYS A 60 11.31 -3.45 7.13
CA LYS A 60 12.51 -2.99 6.42
C LYS A 60 12.37 -3.00 4.90
N GLU A 61 11.54 -3.87 4.35
CA GLU A 61 11.23 -3.87 2.92
C GLU A 61 10.30 -2.70 2.59
N VAL A 62 9.26 -2.49 3.40
CA VAL A 62 8.31 -1.39 3.17
C VAL A 62 8.97 -0.02 3.36
N ASN A 63 9.83 0.14 4.36
CA ASN A 63 10.57 1.41 4.57
C ASN A 63 11.52 1.78 3.41
N LYS A 64 11.81 0.86 2.50
CA LYS A 64 12.62 1.15 1.30
C LYS A 64 11.77 1.59 0.11
N LEU A 65 10.45 1.51 0.22
CA LEU A 65 9.54 1.93 -0.83
C LEU A 65 9.45 3.44 -0.82
N GLU A 66 9.71 4.02 -1.99
CA GLU A 66 9.71 5.47 -2.22
C GLU A 66 8.33 5.97 -2.66
N ASN A 67 7.47 5.09 -3.18
CA ASN A 67 6.15 5.44 -3.68
C ASN A 67 5.18 4.25 -3.67
N VAL A 68 3.90 4.57 -3.87
CA VAL A 68 2.80 3.60 -3.96
C VAL A 68 3.02 2.61 -5.11
N GLY A 69 3.60 3.02 -6.24
CA GLY A 69 3.85 2.12 -7.37
C GLY A 69 4.73 0.94 -6.99
N GLN A 70 5.83 1.19 -6.27
CA GLN A 70 6.72 0.13 -5.75
C GLN A 70 6.01 -0.76 -4.73
N MET A 71 5.08 -0.20 -3.94
CA MET A 71 4.28 -0.95 -2.99
C MET A 71 3.32 -1.92 -3.69
N VAL A 72 2.61 -1.45 -4.71
CA VAL A 72 1.72 -2.27 -5.54
C VAL A 72 2.50 -3.40 -6.23
N ASP A 73 3.67 -3.10 -6.77
CA ASP A 73 4.51 -4.10 -7.42
C ASP A 73 4.99 -5.17 -6.42
N MET A 74 5.41 -4.77 -5.21
CA MET A 74 5.78 -5.70 -4.15
C MET A 74 4.61 -6.61 -3.72
N ILE A 75 3.41 -6.05 -3.54
CA ILE A 75 2.20 -6.82 -3.21
C ILE A 75 1.94 -7.86 -4.30
N LYS A 76 2.02 -7.45 -5.56
CA LYS A 76 1.81 -8.34 -6.71
C LYS A 76 2.80 -9.50 -6.70
N GLU A 77 4.09 -9.23 -6.53
CA GLU A 77 5.13 -10.26 -6.45
C GLU A 77 4.84 -11.26 -5.32
N LYS A 78 4.55 -10.78 -4.11
CA LYS A 78 4.25 -11.65 -2.96
C LYS A 78 2.97 -12.47 -3.16
N LEU A 79 1.95 -11.93 -3.84
CA LEU A 79 0.73 -12.68 -4.19
C LEU A 79 1.02 -13.80 -5.20
N GLU A 80 1.88 -13.55 -6.18
CA GLU A 80 2.31 -14.56 -7.15
C GLU A 80 3.14 -15.67 -6.48
N GLU A 81 4.05 -15.31 -5.56
CA GLU A 81 4.83 -16.29 -4.79
C GLU A 81 3.96 -17.16 -3.88
N LYS A 82 2.96 -16.58 -3.20
CA LYS A 82 2.04 -17.30 -2.30
C LYS A 82 1.11 -18.26 -3.06
N SER A 83 0.83 -17.99 -4.34
CA SER A 83 -0.05 -18.81 -5.18
C SER A 83 0.66 -20.02 -5.81
N LYS A 84 1.96 -20.19 -5.53
CA LYS A 84 2.81 -21.25 -6.08
C LYS A 84 3.04 -22.37 -5.07
#